data_AF-A0A259CJN0-F1
#
_entry.id   AF-A0A259CJN0-F1
#
_cell.length_a   1.000
_cell.length_b   1.000
_cell.length_c   1.000
_cell.angle_alpha   90.00
_cell.angle_beta   90.00
_cell.angle_gamma   90.00
#
_symmetry.space_group_name_H-M   'P 1'
#
loop_
_entity.id
_entity.type
_entity.pdbx_description
1 polymer ?
#
loop_
_entity_poly.entity_id
_entity_poly.type
_entity_poly.pdbx_seq_one_letter_code
_entity_poly.pdbx_strand_id
1 'polypeptide(L)'
;MQQTNRRDFLGLGATLLASAALAGNAQAQEKNHCETPPKNRQLTLVKDPKRVLSPSTIITSKKGKNYNPVVTLNGWTLPYEMKEGVKEFHLIAEPIVREFSPGMVVNCWGYNGTSPGPTIEAVEGDRVRLIVTNKLPEHTTIHWHGLILPNGMDGVGGLTQPQIAPGETFIYEFTLVQSGTFMYHPHADEMVQMAMGAMGMFIIHPKNPKEHAVDRDFCFLLASYDVAAGTYTPNPSTMTEFNLWTFNSRTFPSIDSMNVAVGDRVRIRVGNLTMTNHPIHMHGHTFEVTCTDGGWVPKSARWPEVTTDVAVGQMRAIEFTAKYEGDWSIHCHKAHHTMGPMGHSVPNMLGVKQDDLTEKISDLMPDYMYMPMGKNGMAEMQEMENMGMALPENTLPMMTGTGPFGPIEMGGMFTLVKVRKDQPKGDYSDPGWYKHPQGSVARKSER
;
A
#
# COMPACT_ATOMS: atom_id res chain seq x y z
N MET A 1 -3.13 49.79 -23.14
CA MET A 1 -4.54 50.19 -23.33
C MET A 1 -5.29 48.95 -23.80
N GLN A 2 -5.89 48.20 -22.88
CA GLN A 2 -6.78 47.07 -23.16
C GLN A 2 -7.86 47.11 -22.08
N GLN A 3 -9.11 47.29 -22.52
CA GLN A 3 -10.25 47.62 -21.69
C GLN A 3 -10.69 46.42 -20.85
N THR A 4 -10.76 46.60 -19.54
CA THR A 4 -11.48 45.73 -18.60
C THR A 4 -12.98 45.86 -18.84
N ASN A 5 -13.64 44.78 -19.23
CA ASN A 5 -15.10 44.73 -19.40
C ASN A 5 -15.76 44.31 -18.07
N ARG A 6 -16.72 45.12 -17.58
CA ARG A 6 -17.41 44.97 -16.29
C ARG A 6 -18.54 43.92 -16.33
N ARG A 7 -18.32 42.74 -16.93
CA ARG A 7 -19.35 41.68 -17.01
C ARG A 7 -18.99 40.33 -16.38
N ASP A 8 -17.78 40.16 -15.84
CA ASP A 8 -17.37 38.90 -15.19
C ASP A 8 -17.59 38.87 -13.66
N PHE A 9 -18.31 39.85 -13.09
CA PHE A 9 -18.50 39.96 -11.64
C PHE A 9 -19.84 39.39 -11.12
N LEU A 10 -20.61 38.67 -11.95
CA LEU A 10 -21.94 38.12 -11.58
C LEU A 10 -22.10 36.60 -11.82
N GLY A 11 -21.00 35.85 -11.91
CA GLY A 11 -21.01 34.38 -12.03
C GLY A 11 -20.84 33.60 -10.71
N LEU A 12 -20.57 34.28 -9.59
CA LEU A 12 -20.20 33.65 -8.31
C LEU A 12 -21.36 33.51 -7.31
N GLY A 13 -22.61 33.62 -7.78
CA GLY A 13 -23.80 33.75 -6.92
C GLY A 13 -24.83 32.60 -6.98
N ALA A 14 -24.52 31.45 -7.60
CA ALA A 14 -25.51 30.37 -7.73
C ALA A 14 -24.87 28.97 -7.63
N THR A 15 -24.61 28.52 -6.41
CA THR A 15 -24.49 27.07 -6.07
C THR A 15 -24.72 26.79 -4.58
N LEU A 16 -25.43 27.69 -3.89
CA LEU A 16 -26.06 27.39 -2.59
C LEU A 16 -27.54 27.13 -2.87
N LEU A 17 -27.94 25.85 -2.88
CA LEU A 17 -29.29 25.30 -2.67
C LEU A 17 -29.52 24.05 -3.53
N ALA A 18 -29.15 22.87 -3.02
CA ALA A 18 -29.85 21.62 -3.32
C ALA A 18 -29.40 20.49 -2.38
N SER A 19 -29.80 20.54 -1.11
CA SER A 19 -29.83 19.35 -0.25
C SER A 19 -30.75 19.58 0.95
N ALA A 20 -32.05 19.67 0.66
CA ALA A 20 -33.11 19.58 1.66
C ALA A 20 -34.26 18.76 1.08
N ALA A 21 -34.12 17.43 1.08
CA ALA A 21 -35.23 16.47 1.09
C ALA A 21 -34.66 15.06 1.13
N LEU A 22 -34.77 14.41 2.29
CA LEU A 22 -35.35 13.06 2.48
C LEU A 22 -34.92 12.54 3.87
N ALA A 23 -35.58 13.07 4.91
CA ALA A 23 -35.75 12.33 6.15
C ALA A 23 -36.88 11.33 5.92
N GLY A 24 -36.58 10.03 5.98
CA GLY A 24 -37.58 8.98 5.82
C GLY A 24 -36.99 7.58 5.95
N ASN A 25 -37.00 7.06 7.18
CA ASN A 25 -36.93 5.64 7.57
C ASN A 25 -35.81 4.76 7.00
N ALA A 26 -34.79 4.53 7.84
CA ALA A 26 -34.10 3.25 7.89
C ALA A 26 -33.66 2.94 9.34
N GLN A 27 -34.56 2.30 10.10
CA GLN A 27 -34.14 1.40 11.17
C GLN A 27 -33.63 0.12 10.50
N ALA A 28 -32.31 -0.07 10.40
CA ALA A 28 -31.69 -1.39 10.32
C ALA A 28 -30.19 -1.29 10.65
N GLN A 29 -29.83 -1.93 11.76
CA GLN A 29 -28.52 -2.45 12.15
C GLN A 29 -27.25 -1.92 11.45
N GLU A 30 -26.41 -1.20 12.21
CA GLU A 30 -24.98 -1.53 12.32
C GLU A 30 -24.39 -0.85 13.57
N LYS A 31 -24.39 -1.60 14.69
CA LYS A 31 -23.47 -1.35 15.80
C LYS A 31 -22.29 -2.28 15.58
N ASN A 32 -21.10 -1.72 15.29
CA ASN A 32 -19.78 -2.19 15.72
C ASN A 32 -18.67 -1.75 14.74
N HIS A 33 -18.28 -0.48 14.70
CA HIS A 33 -17.00 -0.08 14.08
C HIS A 33 -16.36 1.09 14.86
N CYS A 34 -16.07 0.85 16.13
CA CYS A 34 -15.07 1.63 16.86
C CYS A 34 -14.54 0.76 18.01
N GLU A 35 -13.82 -0.30 17.65
CA GLU A 35 -12.92 -0.95 18.61
C GLU A 35 -11.50 -0.57 18.21
N THR A 36 -10.76 0.01 19.16
CA THR A 36 -9.30 0.13 19.14
C THR A 36 -8.67 -1.08 18.44
N PRO A 37 -7.66 -0.90 17.56
CA PRO A 37 -7.03 -2.02 16.88
C PRO A 37 -6.60 -3.04 17.94
N PRO A 38 -6.93 -4.35 17.77
CA PRO A 38 -6.63 -5.35 18.77
C PRO A 38 -5.13 -5.33 19.06
N LYS A 39 -4.77 -5.21 20.34
CA LYS A 39 -3.36 -5.10 20.80
C LYS A 39 -2.46 -6.25 20.36
N ASN A 40 -3.02 -7.33 19.82
CA ASN A 40 -2.32 -8.47 19.24
C ASN A 40 -3.02 -8.89 17.94
N ARG A 41 -2.69 -8.26 16.79
CA ARG A 41 -3.08 -8.83 15.49
C ARG A 41 -2.22 -10.06 15.24
N GLN A 42 -2.71 -11.23 15.64
CA GLN A 42 -2.00 -12.48 15.41
C GLN A 42 -2.04 -12.81 13.91
N LEU A 43 -0.86 -12.97 13.32
CA LEU A 43 -0.69 -13.36 11.92
C LEU A 43 -1.21 -14.79 11.74
N THR A 44 -2.36 -14.95 11.10
CA THR A 44 -3.04 -16.23 10.96
C THR A 44 -2.72 -16.89 9.62
N LEU A 45 -2.45 -18.21 9.66
CA LEU A 45 -2.43 -19.05 8.47
C LEU A 45 -3.86 -19.25 7.96
N VAL A 46 -4.30 -18.47 6.97
CA VAL A 46 -5.62 -18.66 6.34
C VAL A 46 -5.58 -19.88 5.43
N LYS A 47 -6.51 -20.82 5.64
CA LYS A 47 -6.63 -22.06 4.86
C LYS A 47 -7.49 -21.92 3.58
N ASP A 48 -8.26 -20.84 3.43
CA ASP A 48 -9.08 -20.55 2.25
C ASP A 48 -9.31 -19.02 2.11
N PRO A 49 -8.67 -18.33 1.14
CA PRO A 49 -8.59 -16.86 1.07
C PRO A 49 -9.76 -16.16 0.36
N LYS A 50 -10.90 -16.83 0.12
CA LYS A 50 -12.00 -16.22 -0.64
C LYS A 50 -12.68 -15.09 0.14
N ARG A 51 -12.46 -13.85 -0.33
CA ARG A 51 -13.10 -12.60 0.10
C ARG A 51 -12.60 -12.04 1.45
N VAL A 52 -11.29 -11.90 1.59
CA VAL A 52 -10.73 -11.20 2.75
C VAL A 52 -10.72 -9.70 2.49
N LEU A 53 -11.63 -8.97 3.13
CA LEU A 53 -11.67 -7.49 3.07
C LEU A 53 -10.36 -6.88 3.58
N SER A 54 -9.78 -7.51 4.61
CA SER A 54 -8.62 -6.98 5.35
C SER A 54 -7.61 -8.08 5.72
N PRO A 55 -6.93 -8.75 4.75
CA PRO A 55 -5.93 -9.76 5.07
C PRO A 55 -4.90 -9.21 6.06
N SER A 56 -4.81 -9.88 7.20
CA SER A 56 -3.62 -9.82 8.04
C SER A 56 -2.44 -10.38 7.24
N THR A 57 -1.22 -9.95 7.53
CA THR A 57 -0.03 -10.60 6.98
C THR A 57 -0.07 -12.11 7.27
N ILE A 58 0.08 -12.95 6.25
CA ILE A 58 0.10 -14.41 6.40
C ILE A 58 1.53 -14.91 6.25
N ILE A 59 2.07 -15.50 7.33
CA ILE A 59 3.43 -16.01 7.33
C ILE A 59 3.47 -17.40 6.69
N THR A 60 4.18 -17.49 5.57
CA THR A 60 4.41 -18.77 4.89
C THR A 60 5.45 -19.59 5.66
N SER A 61 5.10 -20.84 6.00
CA SER A 61 6.00 -21.74 6.72
C SER A 61 7.25 -22.07 5.89
N LYS A 62 8.42 -22.04 6.54
CA LYS A 62 9.69 -22.51 5.98
C LYS A 62 9.79 -24.04 5.88
N LYS A 63 8.92 -24.77 6.60
CA LYS A 63 9.00 -26.24 6.65
C LYS A 63 8.84 -26.84 5.25
N GLY A 64 9.81 -27.65 4.83
CA GLY A 64 9.81 -28.30 3.51
C GLY A 64 10.28 -27.40 2.36
N LYS A 65 10.70 -26.16 2.63
CA LYS A 65 11.29 -25.25 1.64
C LYS A 65 12.80 -25.16 1.84
N ASN A 66 13.54 -25.07 0.74
CA ASN A 66 14.98 -24.88 0.74
C ASN A 66 15.40 -23.40 0.76
N TYR A 67 14.44 -22.46 0.80
CA TYR A 67 14.67 -21.01 0.88
C TYR A 67 14.01 -20.40 2.13
N ASN A 68 14.29 -19.13 2.42
CA ASN A 68 13.57 -18.38 3.47
C ASN A 68 12.38 -17.66 2.82
N PRO A 69 11.11 -18.02 3.14
CA PRO A 69 9.95 -17.36 2.53
C PRO A 69 9.93 -15.87 2.84
N VAL A 70 9.50 -15.08 1.86
CA VAL A 70 9.27 -13.65 2.05
C VAL A 70 7.98 -13.40 2.82
N VAL A 71 7.93 -12.30 3.57
CA VAL A 71 6.74 -11.82 4.26
C VAL A 71 6.14 -10.65 3.50
N THR A 72 5.00 -10.87 2.87
CA THR A 72 4.25 -9.84 2.15
C THR A 72 3.34 -9.09 3.14
N LEU A 73 3.57 -7.80 3.35
CA LEU A 73 2.78 -7.02 4.32
C LEU A 73 1.29 -7.01 3.92
N ASN A 74 0.39 -7.37 4.83
CA ASN A 74 -1.04 -7.56 4.58
C ASN A 74 -1.35 -8.42 3.35
N GLY A 75 -0.47 -9.38 3.04
CA GLY A 75 -0.57 -10.29 1.92
C GLY A 75 -0.20 -11.72 2.31
N TRP A 76 -0.03 -12.56 1.30
CA TRP A 76 0.22 -13.99 1.46
C TRP A 76 0.93 -14.57 0.23
N THR A 77 1.57 -15.73 0.39
CA THR A 77 2.22 -16.45 -0.72
C THR A 77 1.21 -17.36 -1.44
N LEU A 78 1.17 -17.32 -2.77
CA LEU A 78 0.35 -18.22 -3.57
C LEU A 78 0.85 -19.66 -3.41
N PRO A 79 0.01 -20.61 -2.94
CA PRO A 79 0.39 -22.01 -2.84
C PRO A 79 0.55 -22.62 -4.23
N TYR A 80 1.35 -23.68 -4.29
CA TYR A 80 1.53 -24.48 -5.49
C TYR A 80 1.39 -25.97 -5.19
N GLU A 81 1.11 -26.71 -6.24
CA GLU A 81 1.18 -28.17 -6.26
C GLU A 81 2.34 -28.61 -7.14
N MET A 82 3.05 -29.68 -6.75
CA MET A 82 4.02 -30.32 -7.65
C MET A 82 3.28 -31.31 -8.55
N LYS A 83 3.27 -31.07 -9.86
CA LYS A 83 2.75 -32.00 -10.87
C LYS A 83 3.81 -32.29 -11.92
N GLU A 84 4.22 -33.55 -12.01
CA GLU A 84 5.20 -34.01 -13.02
C GLU A 84 6.52 -33.21 -13.01
N GLY A 85 6.97 -32.79 -11.81
CA GLY A 85 8.20 -31.98 -11.65
C GLY A 85 8.01 -30.48 -11.94
N VAL A 86 6.77 -30.02 -12.19
CA VAL A 86 6.41 -28.63 -12.42
C VAL A 86 5.69 -28.07 -11.19
N LYS A 87 6.04 -26.84 -10.77
CA LYS A 87 5.31 -26.10 -9.74
C LYS A 87 4.09 -25.44 -10.38
N GLU A 88 2.91 -25.99 -10.12
CA GLU A 88 1.65 -25.48 -10.65
C GLU A 88 0.99 -24.52 -9.67
N PHE A 89 0.74 -23.30 -10.13
CA PHE A 89 0.08 -22.21 -9.42
C PHE A 89 -1.25 -21.88 -10.11
N HIS A 90 -2.27 -21.53 -9.32
CA HIS A 90 -3.58 -21.14 -9.82
C HIS A 90 -3.85 -19.68 -9.46
N LEU A 91 -3.88 -18.82 -10.46
CA LEU A 91 -4.09 -17.39 -10.31
C LEU A 91 -5.45 -17.02 -10.91
N ILE A 92 -6.29 -16.31 -10.17
CA ILE A 92 -7.65 -15.95 -10.59
C ILE A 92 -7.75 -14.44 -10.60
N ALA A 93 -7.86 -13.82 -11.77
CA ALA A 93 -8.15 -12.40 -11.89
C ALA A 93 -9.65 -12.17 -11.64
N GLU A 94 -10.03 -11.38 -10.65
CA GLU A 94 -11.44 -11.18 -10.30
C GLU A 94 -11.72 -9.81 -9.66
N PRO A 95 -12.96 -9.30 -9.76
CA PRO A 95 -13.40 -8.17 -8.95
C PRO A 95 -13.41 -8.53 -7.47
N ILE A 96 -12.83 -7.67 -6.63
CA ILE A 96 -12.71 -7.85 -5.19
C ILE A 96 -13.09 -6.56 -4.46
N VAL A 97 -13.40 -6.69 -3.17
CA VAL A 97 -13.59 -5.55 -2.28
C VAL A 97 -12.44 -5.58 -1.27
N ARG A 98 -11.76 -4.44 -1.12
CA ARG A 98 -10.60 -4.29 -0.24
C ARG A 98 -10.83 -3.13 0.71
N GLU A 99 -10.72 -3.38 2.01
CA GLU A 99 -10.60 -2.28 2.97
C GLU A 99 -9.19 -1.70 2.88
N PHE A 100 -9.06 -0.38 2.72
CA PHE A 100 -7.76 0.30 2.74
C PHE A 100 -7.35 0.67 4.16
N SER A 101 -8.33 1.14 4.95
CA SER A 101 -8.24 1.33 6.40
C SER A 101 -9.67 1.41 6.98
N PRO A 102 -9.91 1.21 8.30
CA PRO A 102 -11.24 1.31 8.88
C PRO A 102 -12.01 2.53 8.41
N GLY A 103 -13.24 2.29 7.95
CA GLY A 103 -14.10 3.33 7.38
C GLY A 103 -13.92 3.57 5.88
N MET A 104 -12.99 2.88 5.20
CA MET A 104 -12.86 2.96 3.74
C MET A 104 -12.63 1.58 3.08
N VAL A 105 -13.59 1.17 2.26
CA VAL A 105 -13.55 0.01 1.37
C VAL A 105 -13.56 0.46 -0.09
N VAL A 106 -12.82 -0.26 -0.92
CA VAL A 106 -12.62 0.07 -2.32
C VAL A 106 -12.93 -1.16 -3.17
N ASN A 107 -13.71 -0.95 -4.23
CA ASN A 107 -13.92 -1.92 -5.30
C ASN A 107 -12.64 -1.97 -6.12
N CYS A 108 -11.93 -3.08 -6.03
CA CYS A 108 -10.68 -3.29 -6.74
C CYS A 108 -10.82 -4.47 -7.72
N TRP A 109 -9.89 -4.58 -8.65
CA TRP A 109 -9.62 -5.81 -9.37
C TRP A 109 -8.32 -6.38 -8.83
N GLY A 110 -8.31 -7.68 -8.54
CA GLY A 110 -7.18 -8.31 -7.87
C GLY A 110 -7.01 -9.75 -8.30
N TYR A 111 -6.15 -10.45 -7.56
CA TYR A 111 -5.89 -11.86 -7.81
C TYR A 111 -6.17 -12.68 -6.56
N ASN A 112 -6.91 -13.78 -6.73
CA ASN A 112 -7.24 -14.73 -5.66
C ASN A 112 -7.83 -14.04 -4.40
N GLY A 113 -8.75 -13.10 -4.61
CA GLY A 113 -9.44 -12.41 -3.53
C GLY A 113 -8.73 -11.22 -2.89
N THR A 114 -7.53 -10.81 -3.34
CA THR A 114 -6.80 -9.67 -2.76
C THR A 114 -6.20 -8.72 -3.80
N SER A 115 -6.00 -7.46 -3.40
CA SER A 115 -5.16 -6.47 -4.07
C SER A 115 -4.14 -5.92 -3.05
N PRO A 116 -2.83 -5.98 -3.36
CA PRO A 116 -2.23 -6.79 -4.42
C PRO A 116 -2.60 -8.28 -4.32
N GLY A 117 -2.43 -8.98 -5.43
CA GLY A 117 -2.52 -10.42 -5.49
C GLY A 117 -1.45 -11.12 -4.63
N PRO A 118 -1.60 -12.44 -4.42
CA PRO A 118 -0.65 -13.20 -3.64
C PRO A 118 0.75 -13.18 -4.25
N THR A 119 1.77 -13.20 -3.40
CA THR A 119 3.16 -13.28 -3.85
C THR A 119 3.44 -14.68 -4.40
N ILE A 120 3.92 -14.76 -5.63
CA ILE A 120 4.39 -16.01 -6.21
C ILE A 120 5.84 -16.20 -5.77
N GLU A 121 6.16 -17.34 -5.17
CA GLU A 121 7.51 -17.67 -4.73
C GLU A 121 7.99 -18.98 -5.36
N ALA A 122 9.15 -18.93 -6.00
CA ALA A 122 9.83 -20.09 -6.56
C ALA A 122 11.35 -19.97 -6.40
N VAL A 123 12.08 -20.98 -6.83
CA VAL A 123 13.55 -21.03 -6.80
C VAL A 123 14.06 -21.04 -8.24
N GLU A 124 15.17 -20.36 -8.46
CA GLU A 124 15.89 -20.41 -9.73
C GLU A 124 16.16 -21.86 -10.17
N GLY A 125 15.79 -22.17 -11.41
CA GLY A 125 15.81 -23.49 -12.01
C GLY A 125 14.51 -24.27 -11.90
N ASP A 126 13.52 -23.81 -11.13
CA ASP A 126 12.19 -24.42 -11.11
C ASP A 126 11.49 -24.25 -12.46
N ARG A 127 10.81 -25.30 -12.91
CA ARG A 127 9.79 -25.20 -13.95
C ARG A 127 8.46 -24.83 -13.29
N VAL A 128 7.85 -23.74 -13.74
CA VAL A 128 6.59 -23.23 -13.20
C VAL A 128 5.49 -23.32 -14.25
N ARG A 129 4.27 -23.60 -13.80
CA ARG A 129 3.04 -23.53 -14.58
C ARG A 129 2.06 -22.62 -13.86
N LEU A 130 1.70 -21.51 -14.49
CA LEU A 130 0.78 -20.51 -13.95
C LEU A 130 -0.53 -20.63 -14.73
N ILE A 131 -1.54 -21.17 -14.07
CA ILE A 131 -2.88 -21.36 -14.62
C ILE A 131 -3.68 -20.12 -14.23
N VAL A 132 -3.99 -19.29 -15.22
CA VAL A 132 -4.64 -17.99 -15.03
C VAL A 132 -6.09 -18.08 -15.49
N THR A 133 -7.04 -17.94 -14.57
CA THR A 133 -8.48 -17.86 -14.87
C THR A 133 -8.95 -16.41 -14.81
N ASN A 134 -9.59 -15.94 -15.89
CA ASN A 134 -10.17 -14.60 -15.93
C ASN A 134 -11.64 -14.62 -15.47
N LYS A 135 -11.94 -13.92 -14.39
CA LYS A 135 -13.32 -13.63 -13.91
C LYS A 135 -13.64 -12.13 -13.90
N LEU A 136 -12.80 -11.30 -14.52
CA LEU A 136 -13.09 -9.89 -14.73
C LEU A 136 -14.24 -9.74 -15.75
N PRO A 137 -14.94 -8.59 -15.76
CA PRO A 137 -15.98 -8.32 -16.75
C PRO A 137 -15.42 -8.07 -18.16
N GLU A 138 -14.09 -8.00 -18.30
CA GLU A 138 -13.39 -7.78 -19.57
C GLU A 138 -12.21 -8.72 -19.75
N HIS A 139 -11.59 -8.62 -20.93
CA HIS A 139 -10.43 -9.44 -21.28
C HIS A 139 -9.21 -9.05 -20.44
N THR A 140 -8.28 -9.99 -20.22
CA THR A 140 -7.04 -9.73 -19.48
C THR A 140 -5.88 -10.52 -20.06
N THR A 141 -4.68 -10.26 -19.56
CA THR A 141 -3.47 -11.07 -19.71
C THR A 141 -2.64 -10.92 -18.44
N ILE A 142 -1.55 -11.68 -18.29
CA ILE A 142 -0.59 -11.46 -17.20
C ILE A 142 0.80 -11.34 -17.80
N HIS A 143 1.42 -10.17 -17.62
CA HIS A 143 2.83 -9.95 -17.88
C HIS A 143 3.66 -10.20 -16.61
N TRP A 144 4.79 -10.88 -16.79
CA TRP A 144 5.70 -11.29 -15.73
C TRP A 144 6.88 -10.32 -15.65
N HIS A 145 6.63 -9.13 -15.10
CA HIS A 145 7.53 -7.99 -15.14
C HIS A 145 8.94 -8.30 -14.65
N GLY A 146 9.90 -8.22 -15.57
CA GLY A 146 11.33 -8.43 -15.34
C GLY A 146 11.82 -9.87 -15.47
N LEU A 147 10.95 -10.85 -15.74
CA LEU A 147 11.35 -12.25 -15.95
C LEU A 147 11.96 -12.46 -17.35
N ILE A 148 13.06 -13.21 -17.43
CA ILE A 148 13.53 -13.79 -18.69
C ILE A 148 12.74 -15.09 -18.94
N LEU A 149 11.96 -15.09 -20.02
CA LEU A 149 11.04 -16.18 -20.38
C LEU A 149 10.93 -16.34 -21.91
N PRO A 150 10.37 -17.47 -22.41
CA PRO A 150 10.07 -17.61 -23.84
C PRO A 150 9.07 -16.54 -24.29
N ASN A 151 9.29 -15.93 -25.45
CA ASN A 151 8.48 -14.80 -25.93
C ASN A 151 6.97 -15.04 -25.90
N GLY A 152 6.49 -16.24 -26.28
CA GLY A 152 5.06 -16.58 -26.24
C GLY A 152 4.43 -16.68 -24.85
N MET A 153 5.21 -16.58 -23.77
CA MET A 153 4.75 -16.61 -22.38
C MET A 153 4.77 -15.23 -21.72
N ASP A 154 5.05 -14.17 -22.49
CA ASP A 154 5.33 -12.82 -21.96
C ASP A 154 4.09 -12.04 -21.49
N GLY A 155 2.88 -12.40 -21.93
CA GLY A 155 1.68 -11.74 -21.43
C GLY A 155 1.17 -10.55 -22.22
N VAL A 156 1.81 -10.13 -23.31
CA VAL A 156 1.37 -8.95 -24.08
C VAL A 156 0.27 -9.35 -25.06
N GLY A 157 -0.97 -8.96 -24.75
CA GLY A 157 -2.15 -9.27 -25.56
C GLY A 157 -2.06 -8.69 -26.97
N GLY A 158 -2.27 -9.52 -27.99
CA GLY A 158 -2.17 -9.16 -29.40
C GLY A 158 -0.74 -9.16 -29.98
N LEU A 159 0.30 -9.20 -29.14
CA LEU A 159 1.69 -9.29 -29.58
C LEU A 159 2.27 -10.68 -29.36
N THR A 160 2.30 -11.14 -28.11
CA THR A 160 2.94 -12.41 -27.74
C THR A 160 1.92 -13.53 -27.47
N GLN A 161 0.64 -13.16 -27.28
CA GLN A 161 -0.47 -14.11 -27.09
C GLN A 161 -1.83 -13.50 -27.48
N PRO A 162 -2.89 -14.31 -27.64
CA PRO A 162 -4.27 -13.84 -27.60
C PRO A 162 -4.66 -13.30 -26.22
N GLN A 163 -5.70 -12.46 -26.19
CA GLN A 163 -6.34 -12.02 -24.96
C GLN A 163 -7.01 -13.20 -24.24
N ILE A 164 -7.05 -13.18 -22.90
CA ILE A 164 -7.82 -14.13 -22.09
C ILE A 164 -9.23 -13.56 -21.93
N ALA A 165 -10.24 -14.10 -22.61
CA ALA A 165 -11.60 -13.58 -22.52
C ALA A 165 -12.23 -13.87 -21.13
N PRO A 166 -13.28 -13.15 -20.71
CA PRO A 166 -14.01 -13.46 -19.50
C PRO A 166 -14.45 -14.93 -19.43
N GLY A 167 -14.14 -15.61 -18.32
CA GLY A 167 -14.43 -17.02 -18.09
C GLY A 167 -13.37 -17.98 -18.63
N GLU A 168 -12.41 -17.52 -19.44
CA GLU A 168 -11.36 -18.38 -19.99
C GLU A 168 -10.22 -18.61 -19.00
N THR A 169 -9.46 -19.67 -19.27
CA THR A 169 -8.26 -20.03 -18.50
C THR A 169 -7.10 -20.28 -19.44
N PHE A 170 -5.98 -19.60 -19.20
CA PHE A 170 -4.74 -19.74 -19.95
C PHE A 170 -3.64 -20.35 -19.09
N ILE A 171 -2.63 -20.93 -19.74
CA ILE A 171 -1.50 -21.55 -19.08
C ILE A 171 -0.22 -20.86 -19.55
N TYR A 172 0.56 -20.36 -18.59
CA TYR A 172 1.94 -19.93 -18.81
C TYR A 172 2.86 -20.99 -18.22
N GLU A 173 3.78 -21.54 -19.01
CA GLU A 173 4.70 -22.56 -18.51
C GLU A 173 6.12 -22.32 -19.01
N PHE A 174 7.05 -22.14 -18.08
CA PHE A 174 8.46 -21.86 -18.39
C PHE A 174 9.38 -22.22 -17.22
N THR A 175 10.68 -22.23 -17.48
CA THR A 175 11.71 -22.45 -16.45
C THR A 175 12.27 -21.11 -15.99
N LEU A 176 12.42 -20.93 -14.69
CA LEU A 176 13.00 -19.72 -14.11
C LEU A 176 14.52 -19.77 -14.22
N VAL A 177 15.12 -18.85 -14.97
CA VAL A 177 16.57 -18.85 -15.26
C VAL A 177 17.36 -17.81 -14.46
N GLN A 178 16.69 -17.04 -13.61
CA GLN A 178 17.27 -15.97 -12.80
C GLN A 178 16.68 -15.97 -11.39
N SER A 179 17.35 -15.33 -10.44
CA SER A 179 16.82 -15.00 -9.12
C SER A 179 16.74 -13.49 -8.89
N GLY A 180 15.83 -13.04 -8.02
CA GLY A 180 15.63 -11.61 -7.78
C GLY A 180 14.25 -11.24 -7.24
N THR A 181 13.91 -9.96 -7.41
CA THR A 181 12.63 -9.35 -7.02
C THR A 181 11.90 -8.92 -8.27
N PHE A 182 10.73 -9.49 -8.52
CA PHE A 182 9.93 -9.22 -9.71
C PHE A 182 8.47 -8.97 -9.35
N MET A 183 7.67 -8.62 -10.34
CA MET A 183 6.25 -8.34 -10.19
C MET A 183 5.47 -9.06 -11.30
N TYR A 184 4.17 -9.09 -11.18
CA TYR A 184 3.28 -9.46 -12.28
C TYR A 184 2.08 -8.51 -12.29
N HIS A 185 1.59 -8.19 -13.48
CA HIS A 185 0.47 -7.28 -13.68
C HIS A 185 -0.19 -7.53 -15.04
N PRO A 186 -1.41 -7.02 -15.29
CA PRO A 186 -2.03 -7.10 -16.59
C PRO A 186 -1.24 -6.36 -17.65
N HIS A 187 -1.31 -6.86 -18.88
CA HIS A 187 -0.85 -6.13 -20.07
C HIS A 187 -1.97 -6.08 -21.14
N ALA A 188 -3.20 -6.04 -20.63
CA ALA A 188 -4.46 -5.89 -21.35
C ALA A 188 -5.31 -4.89 -20.56
N ASP A 189 -5.84 -3.87 -21.26
CA ASP A 189 -6.40 -2.65 -20.66
C ASP A 189 -5.63 -2.20 -19.40
N GLU A 190 -4.31 -2.12 -19.54
CA GLU A 190 -3.37 -1.95 -18.41
C GLU A 190 -3.74 -0.73 -17.55
N MET A 191 -4.16 0.36 -18.20
CA MET A 191 -4.62 1.58 -17.53
C MET A 191 -5.74 1.29 -16.52
N VAL A 192 -6.82 0.63 -16.95
CA VAL A 192 -7.97 0.34 -16.09
C VAL A 192 -7.61 -0.70 -15.06
N GLN A 193 -7.03 -1.82 -15.47
CA GLN A 193 -6.83 -2.96 -14.56
C GLN A 193 -5.82 -2.63 -13.46
N MET A 194 -4.75 -1.90 -13.77
CA MET A 194 -3.78 -1.46 -12.76
C MET A 194 -4.34 -0.36 -11.86
N ALA A 195 -5.08 0.61 -12.40
CA ALA A 195 -5.74 1.64 -11.58
C ALA A 195 -6.78 1.04 -10.62
N MET A 196 -7.38 -0.11 -11.00
CA MET A 196 -8.27 -0.88 -10.14
C MET A 196 -7.51 -1.78 -9.14
N GLY A 197 -6.19 -1.91 -9.22
CA GLY A 197 -5.36 -2.61 -8.25
C GLY A 197 -4.85 -3.99 -8.66
N ALA A 198 -4.97 -4.38 -9.94
CA ALA A 198 -4.51 -5.68 -10.41
C ALA A 198 -2.99 -5.69 -10.55
N MET A 199 -2.30 -6.20 -9.53
CA MET A 199 -0.85 -6.35 -9.47
C MET A 199 -0.44 -7.39 -8.43
N GLY A 200 0.77 -7.92 -8.48
CA GLY A 200 1.34 -8.76 -7.41
C GLY A 200 2.85 -8.94 -7.53
N MET A 201 3.45 -9.51 -6.48
CA MET A 201 4.89 -9.76 -6.41
C MET A 201 5.23 -11.15 -6.95
N PHE A 202 6.37 -11.27 -7.62
CA PHE A 202 6.98 -12.54 -7.99
C PHE A 202 8.42 -12.58 -7.46
N ILE A 203 8.70 -13.43 -6.48
CA ILE A 203 10.04 -13.59 -5.91
C ILE A 203 10.65 -14.89 -6.38
N ILE A 204 11.83 -14.80 -6.99
CA ILE A 204 12.62 -15.97 -7.37
C ILE A 204 13.84 -16.04 -6.45
N HIS A 205 13.86 -17.04 -5.58
CA HIS A 205 14.94 -17.28 -4.64
C HIS A 205 16.17 -17.87 -5.36
N PRO A 206 17.41 -17.51 -4.95
CA PRO A 206 18.60 -18.12 -5.51
C PRO A 206 18.60 -19.64 -5.32
N LYS A 207 19.12 -20.37 -6.32
CA LYS A 207 19.23 -21.84 -6.25
C LYS A 207 20.07 -22.30 -5.06
N ASN A 208 21.12 -21.55 -4.74
CA ASN A 208 21.89 -21.71 -3.52
C ASN A 208 21.30 -20.82 -2.41
N PRO A 209 20.64 -21.37 -1.38
CA PRO A 209 19.98 -20.57 -0.36
C PRO A 209 20.92 -19.82 0.59
N LYS A 210 22.22 -20.09 0.52
CA LYS A 210 23.24 -19.31 1.24
C LYS A 210 23.57 -18.01 0.50
N GLU A 211 23.31 -17.96 -0.79
CA GLU A 211 23.53 -16.77 -1.60
C GLU A 211 22.48 -15.72 -1.24
N HIS A 212 22.94 -14.51 -0.94
CA HIS A 212 22.09 -13.41 -0.50
C HIS A 212 21.16 -13.78 0.69
N ALA A 213 21.61 -14.65 1.59
CA ALA A 213 20.84 -15.04 2.76
C ALA A 213 20.60 -13.85 3.71
N VAL A 214 19.39 -13.76 4.24
CA VAL A 214 18.95 -12.78 5.25
C VAL A 214 18.07 -13.49 6.28
N ASP A 215 18.00 -12.94 7.49
CA ASP A 215 17.20 -13.49 8.59
C ASP A 215 15.71 -13.16 8.40
N ARG A 216 15.42 -11.94 7.90
CA ARG A 216 14.07 -11.42 7.65
C ARG A 216 13.99 -10.88 6.23
N ASP A 217 12.97 -11.28 5.48
CA ASP A 217 12.75 -10.82 4.11
C ASP A 217 11.29 -10.36 4.00
N PHE A 218 11.08 -9.07 3.73
CA PHE A 218 9.76 -8.44 3.60
C PHE A 218 9.54 -7.94 2.18
N CYS A 219 8.29 -7.90 1.72
CA CYS A 219 7.96 -7.24 0.47
C CYS A 219 6.63 -6.48 0.51
N PHE A 220 6.57 -5.42 -0.31
CA PHE A 220 5.34 -4.69 -0.61
C PHE A 220 5.41 -3.98 -1.95
N LEU A 221 4.23 -3.68 -2.49
CA LEU A 221 4.01 -2.91 -3.70
C LEU A 221 3.47 -1.52 -3.36
N LEU A 222 3.92 -0.56 -4.14
CA LEU A 222 3.40 0.79 -4.13
C LEU A 222 2.21 0.85 -5.09
N ALA A 223 1.08 1.36 -4.60
CA ALA A 223 -0.13 1.55 -5.39
C ALA A 223 -0.74 2.93 -5.11
N SER A 224 -1.43 3.47 -6.11
CA SER A 224 -2.08 4.78 -6.05
C SER A 224 -3.49 4.71 -6.62
N TYR A 225 -4.41 5.42 -6.00
CA TYR A 225 -5.83 5.38 -6.35
C TYR A 225 -6.42 6.79 -6.33
N ASP A 226 -7.37 7.04 -7.21
CA ASP A 226 -8.25 8.21 -7.17
C ASP A 226 -9.64 7.73 -6.80
N VAL A 227 -10.01 7.85 -5.53
CA VAL A 227 -11.33 7.47 -5.04
C VAL A 227 -12.01 8.71 -4.49
N ALA A 228 -13.02 9.19 -5.20
CA ALA A 228 -13.78 10.36 -4.75
C ALA A 228 -14.45 10.09 -3.39
N ALA A 229 -14.48 11.09 -2.52
CA ALA A 229 -15.14 10.99 -1.22
C ALA A 229 -16.61 10.55 -1.37
N GLY A 230 -17.08 9.64 -0.50
CA GLY A 230 -18.43 9.07 -0.61
C GLY A 230 -18.58 7.96 -1.65
N THR A 231 -17.53 7.63 -2.41
CA THR A 231 -17.57 6.63 -3.48
C THR A 231 -16.66 5.46 -3.19
N TYR A 232 -16.87 4.35 -3.91
CA TYR A 232 -16.22 3.07 -3.65
C TYR A 232 -15.28 2.61 -4.76
N THR A 233 -15.38 3.20 -5.94
CA THR A 233 -14.70 2.70 -7.14
C THR A 233 -13.65 3.71 -7.58
N PRO A 234 -12.39 3.28 -7.79
CA PRO A 234 -11.36 4.15 -8.34
C PRO A 234 -11.76 4.73 -9.69
N ASN A 235 -11.35 5.97 -9.96
CA ASN A 235 -11.44 6.58 -11.27
C ASN A 235 -10.17 6.25 -12.08
N PRO A 236 -10.23 5.36 -13.08
CA PRO A 236 -9.05 5.00 -13.88
C PRO A 236 -8.65 6.09 -14.90
N SER A 237 -9.45 7.16 -15.06
CA SER A 237 -9.22 8.16 -16.11
C SER A 237 -8.21 9.23 -15.72
N THR A 238 -7.89 9.34 -14.43
CA THR A 238 -7.12 10.43 -13.83
C THR A 238 -5.69 10.01 -13.50
N MET A 239 -5.07 9.14 -14.30
CA MET A 239 -3.75 8.47 -14.09
C MET A 239 -2.55 9.32 -13.61
N THR A 240 -2.67 10.64 -13.50
CA THR A 240 -1.67 11.56 -12.94
C THR A 240 -2.10 12.26 -11.64
N GLU A 241 -3.40 12.23 -11.31
CA GLU A 241 -4.06 12.97 -10.23
C GLU A 241 -4.67 11.98 -9.22
N PHE A 242 -3.83 11.29 -8.46
CA PHE A 242 -4.26 10.38 -7.41
C PHE A 242 -4.44 11.11 -6.09
N ASN A 243 -5.46 10.72 -5.33
CA ASN A 243 -5.68 11.24 -3.98
C ASN A 243 -5.17 10.28 -2.90
N LEU A 244 -5.03 8.98 -3.17
CA LEU A 244 -4.61 7.96 -2.20
C LEU A 244 -3.33 7.26 -2.62
N TRP A 245 -2.39 7.14 -1.68
CA TRP A 245 -1.11 6.48 -1.85
C TRP A 245 -0.96 5.39 -0.79
N THR A 246 -0.63 4.17 -1.23
CA THR A 246 -0.75 2.98 -0.38
C THR A 246 0.45 2.05 -0.49
N PHE A 247 0.71 1.31 0.59
CA PHE A 247 1.53 0.10 0.54
C PHE A 247 0.58 -1.09 0.55
N ASN A 248 0.67 -1.97 -0.46
CA ASN A 248 -0.20 -3.13 -0.62
C ASN A 248 -1.70 -2.81 -0.47
N SER A 249 -2.14 -1.70 -1.07
CA SER A 249 -3.55 -1.24 -1.04
C SER A 249 -4.07 -1.04 0.39
N ARG A 250 -3.16 -0.63 1.28
CA ARG A 250 -3.43 -0.22 2.65
C ARG A 250 -2.81 1.14 2.92
N THR A 251 -3.52 1.92 3.71
CA THR A 251 -3.09 3.21 4.24
C THR A 251 -2.71 3.03 5.71
N PHE A 252 -1.77 3.81 6.23
CA PHE A 252 -1.51 3.80 7.67
C PHE A 252 -2.78 4.24 8.45
N PRO A 253 -3.08 3.70 9.64
CA PRO A 253 -2.36 2.68 10.44
C PRO A 253 -2.67 1.22 10.09
N SER A 254 -3.30 0.99 8.94
CA SER A 254 -3.86 -0.28 8.54
C SER A 254 -2.91 -1.23 7.82
N ILE A 255 -1.75 -0.72 7.39
CA ILE A 255 -0.61 -1.49 6.91
C ILE A 255 0.19 -2.02 8.11
N ASP A 256 0.57 -3.30 8.08
CA ASP A 256 1.30 -3.95 9.16
C ASP A 256 2.75 -3.42 9.25
N SER A 257 3.33 -3.52 10.46
CA SER A 257 4.73 -3.18 10.72
C SER A 257 5.68 -4.34 10.41
N MET A 258 6.95 -4.02 10.17
CA MET A 258 8.02 -4.99 9.98
C MET A 258 8.75 -5.24 11.30
N ASN A 259 8.46 -6.37 11.93
CA ASN A 259 8.94 -6.70 13.27
C ASN A 259 10.17 -7.61 13.21
N VAL A 260 11.27 -7.19 13.82
CA VAL A 260 12.58 -7.86 13.70
C VAL A 260 13.35 -7.87 15.02
N ALA A 261 14.30 -8.80 15.15
CA ALA A 261 15.17 -8.90 16.30
C ALA A 261 16.43 -8.04 16.13
N VAL A 262 17.01 -7.57 17.25
CA VAL A 262 18.35 -6.97 17.22
C VAL A 262 19.35 -7.99 16.66
N GLY A 263 20.12 -7.56 15.67
CA GLY A 263 21.13 -8.37 14.98
C GLY A 263 20.63 -9.08 13.73
N ASP A 264 19.31 -9.09 13.45
CA ASP A 264 18.79 -9.64 12.20
C ASP A 264 19.37 -8.88 10.99
N ARG A 265 19.84 -9.62 9.98
CA ARG A 265 20.02 -9.08 8.62
C ARG A 265 18.64 -9.05 7.96
N VAL A 266 18.16 -7.86 7.64
CA VAL A 266 16.82 -7.62 7.12
C VAL A 266 16.91 -7.21 5.67
N ARG A 267 16.04 -7.78 4.84
CA ARG A 267 15.76 -7.33 3.48
C ARG A 267 14.34 -6.77 3.39
N ILE A 268 14.21 -5.65 2.69
CA ILE A 268 12.92 -5.06 2.32
C ILE A 268 12.90 -4.93 0.79
N ARG A 269 11.89 -5.52 0.16
CA ARG A 269 11.66 -5.51 -1.29
C ARG A 269 10.49 -4.60 -1.62
N VAL A 270 10.71 -3.64 -2.49
CA VAL A 270 9.70 -2.68 -2.92
C VAL A 270 9.60 -2.71 -4.43
N GLY A 271 8.38 -2.83 -4.94
CA GLY A 271 8.06 -2.66 -6.36
C GLY A 271 7.13 -1.48 -6.57
N ASN A 272 7.34 -0.71 -7.63
CA ASN A 272 6.53 0.46 -7.94
C ASN A 272 5.81 0.31 -9.27
N LEU A 273 4.48 0.21 -9.19
CA LEU A 273 3.58 0.18 -10.35
C LEU A 273 2.68 1.43 -10.43
N THR A 274 2.95 2.45 -9.62
CA THR A 274 2.27 3.74 -9.72
C THR A 274 2.87 4.57 -10.86
N MET A 275 2.17 5.62 -11.30
CA MET A 275 2.64 6.51 -12.37
C MET A 275 3.60 7.61 -11.90
N THR A 276 4.21 7.45 -10.72
CA THR A 276 5.23 8.38 -10.22
C THR A 276 6.32 7.63 -9.45
N ASN A 277 7.50 8.23 -9.33
CA ASN A 277 8.58 7.67 -8.52
C ASN A 277 8.31 7.84 -7.02
N HIS A 278 8.89 6.97 -6.19
CA HIS A 278 8.76 7.04 -4.73
C HIS A 278 10.12 6.93 -4.06
N PRO A 279 10.62 8.00 -3.41
CA PRO A 279 11.79 7.93 -2.55
C PRO A 279 11.42 7.24 -1.25
N ILE A 280 11.78 5.96 -1.09
CA ILE A 280 11.51 5.21 0.14
C ILE A 280 12.62 5.49 1.14
N HIS A 281 12.27 6.17 2.23
CA HIS A 281 13.18 6.56 3.31
C HIS A 281 13.00 5.68 4.53
N MET A 282 14.11 5.24 5.14
CA MET A 282 14.13 4.48 6.37
C MET A 282 14.87 5.25 7.47
N HIS A 283 14.22 5.41 8.62
CA HIS A 283 14.82 6.05 9.79
C HIS A 283 15.72 5.06 10.57
N GLY A 284 16.64 5.59 11.37
CA GLY A 284 17.42 4.82 12.35
C GLY A 284 18.56 3.96 11.78
N HIS A 285 18.54 3.64 10.49
CA HIS A 285 19.52 2.75 9.87
C HIS A 285 19.95 3.27 8.49
N THR A 286 21.22 3.03 8.17
CA THR A 286 21.69 3.03 6.79
C THR A 286 21.49 1.63 6.20
N PHE A 287 21.08 1.53 4.95
CA PHE A 287 20.95 0.28 4.22
C PHE A 287 21.80 0.26 2.96
N GLU A 288 22.00 -0.91 2.36
CA GLU A 288 22.60 -1.05 1.03
C GLU A 288 21.50 -1.39 0.01
N VAL A 289 21.56 -0.84 -1.20
CA VAL A 289 20.75 -1.34 -2.32
C VAL A 289 21.41 -2.62 -2.86
N THR A 290 20.73 -3.76 -2.76
CA THR A 290 21.31 -5.08 -3.05
C THR A 290 20.69 -5.81 -4.23
N CYS A 291 19.50 -5.39 -4.68
CA CYS A 291 18.83 -5.88 -5.88
C CYS A 291 18.12 -4.72 -6.58
N THR A 292 18.13 -4.74 -7.90
CA THR A 292 17.35 -3.84 -8.76
C THR A 292 16.37 -4.66 -9.62
N ASP A 293 15.63 -3.99 -10.49
CA ASP A 293 14.84 -4.55 -11.58
C ASP A 293 15.66 -5.39 -12.56
N GLY A 294 16.99 -5.17 -12.64
CA GLY A 294 17.93 -6.03 -13.37
C GLY A 294 18.48 -7.22 -12.59
N GLY A 295 18.01 -7.48 -11.37
CA GLY A 295 18.48 -8.56 -10.50
C GLY A 295 19.50 -8.11 -9.44
N TRP A 296 20.25 -9.07 -8.89
CA TRP A 296 21.16 -8.84 -7.75
C TRP A 296 22.34 -7.94 -8.13
N VAL A 297 22.63 -6.95 -7.29
CA VAL A 297 23.80 -6.08 -7.43
C VAL A 297 25.03 -6.78 -6.82
N PRO A 298 26.14 -6.93 -7.58
CA PRO A 298 27.39 -7.48 -7.06
C PRO A 298 27.85 -6.72 -5.82
N LYS A 299 28.41 -7.41 -4.81
CA LYS A 299 28.78 -6.80 -3.53
C LYS A 299 29.67 -5.56 -3.67
N SER A 300 30.58 -5.55 -4.64
CA SER A 300 31.49 -4.43 -4.93
C SER A 300 30.80 -3.20 -5.54
N ALA A 301 29.58 -3.35 -6.05
CA ALA A 301 28.80 -2.29 -6.71
C ALA A 301 27.57 -1.87 -5.90
N ARG A 302 27.34 -2.47 -4.72
CA ARG A 302 26.29 -2.03 -3.80
C ARG A 302 26.68 -0.68 -3.21
N TRP A 303 25.68 0.18 -2.97
CA TRP A 303 25.90 1.50 -2.39
C TRP A 303 25.05 1.70 -1.14
N PRO A 304 25.56 2.41 -0.13
CA PRO A 304 24.82 2.73 1.08
C PRO A 304 23.88 3.91 0.86
N GLU A 305 22.70 3.85 1.47
CA GLU A 305 21.67 4.89 1.44
C GLU A 305 20.90 4.96 2.76
N VAL A 306 20.13 6.03 2.93
CA VAL A 306 19.00 6.11 3.87
C VAL A 306 17.68 6.31 3.15
N THR A 307 17.73 6.66 1.86
CA THR A 307 16.58 6.83 0.98
C THR A 307 16.95 6.31 -0.40
N THR A 308 16.12 5.45 -0.99
CA THR A 308 16.31 5.01 -2.38
C THR A 308 15.09 5.39 -3.19
N ASP A 309 15.31 5.95 -4.37
CA ASP A 309 14.22 6.18 -5.33
C ASP A 309 13.81 4.84 -5.98
N VAL A 310 12.51 4.66 -6.10
CA VAL A 310 11.89 3.55 -6.84
C VAL A 310 11.05 4.17 -7.95
N ALA A 311 11.59 4.24 -9.17
CA ALA A 311 10.88 4.80 -10.31
C ALA A 311 9.75 3.88 -10.81
N VAL A 312 8.93 4.38 -11.73
CA VAL A 312 7.82 3.61 -12.33
C VAL A 312 8.37 2.35 -13.00
N GLY A 313 7.78 1.19 -12.69
CA GLY A 313 8.21 -0.13 -13.16
C GLY A 313 9.44 -0.69 -12.44
N GLN A 314 10.07 0.06 -11.54
CA GLN A 314 11.28 -0.44 -10.87
C GLN A 314 10.97 -1.27 -9.62
N MET A 315 11.90 -2.17 -9.33
CA MET A 315 11.99 -2.91 -8.08
C MET A 315 13.31 -2.57 -7.39
N ARG A 316 13.30 -2.52 -6.06
CA ARG A 316 14.50 -2.42 -5.22
C ARG A 316 14.42 -3.43 -4.11
N ALA A 317 15.54 -4.10 -3.81
CA ALA A 317 15.73 -4.71 -2.51
C ALA A 317 16.83 -3.96 -1.75
N ILE A 318 16.49 -3.53 -0.54
CA ILE A 318 17.42 -2.89 0.38
C ILE A 318 17.73 -3.85 1.52
N GLU A 319 18.96 -3.80 2.03
CA GLU A 319 19.36 -4.62 3.18
C GLU A 319 20.07 -3.80 4.25
N PHE A 320 19.73 -4.08 5.51
CA PHE A 320 20.39 -3.49 6.67
C PHE A 320 20.54 -4.52 7.78
N THR A 321 21.31 -4.17 8.81
CA THR A 321 21.40 -4.95 10.05
C THR A 321 20.66 -4.18 11.14
N ALA A 322 19.68 -4.83 11.78
CA ALA A 322 18.87 -4.21 12.83
C ALA A 322 19.68 -4.03 14.12
N LYS A 323 20.51 -2.98 14.19
CA LYS A 323 21.44 -2.75 15.31
C LYS A 323 20.81 -2.04 16.50
N TYR A 324 19.92 -1.08 16.24
CA TYR A 324 19.35 -0.19 17.24
C TYR A 324 17.89 -0.55 17.51
N GLU A 325 17.56 -0.80 18.77
CA GLU A 325 16.18 -0.98 19.22
C GLU A 325 15.38 0.32 19.03
N GLY A 326 14.10 0.18 18.71
CA GLY A 326 13.23 1.32 18.47
C GLY A 326 12.06 0.98 17.58
N ASP A 327 11.17 1.95 17.44
CA ASP A 327 10.18 2.00 16.36
C ASP A 327 10.67 3.02 15.34
N TRP A 328 11.06 2.53 14.17
CA TRP A 328 11.68 3.33 13.13
C TRP A 328 10.73 3.47 11.95
N SER A 329 10.45 4.70 11.55
CA SER A 329 9.58 4.96 10.40
C SER A 329 10.21 4.50 9.09
N ILE A 330 9.38 3.95 8.21
CA ILE A 330 9.70 3.75 6.80
C ILE A 330 8.53 4.23 5.95
N HIS A 331 8.82 5.15 5.02
CA HIS A 331 7.78 5.86 4.30
C HIS A 331 8.25 6.40 2.97
N CYS A 332 7.30 6.75 2.10
CA CYS A 332 7.60 7.57 0.94
C CYS A 332 7.96 8.99 1.41
N HIS A 333 9.05 9.55 0.90
CA HIS A 333 9.55 10.87 1.30
C HIS A 333 8.97 12.02 0.45
N LYS A 334 7.99 11.73 -0.41
CA LYS A 334 7.11 12.76 -0.96
C LYS A 334 6.04 13.06 0.09
N ALA A 335 6.10 14.24 0.71
CA ALA A 335 5.24 14.59 1.85
C ALA A 335 3.75 14.32 1.59
N HIS A 336 3.21 14.72 0.43
CA HIS A 336 1.81 14.47 0.08
C HIS A 336 1.43 12.98 -0.02
N HIS A 337 2.39 12.06 -0.26
CA HIS A 337 2.12 10.62 -0.29
C HIS A 337 1.91 10.02 1.10
N THR A 338 2.30 10.71 2.17
CA THR A 338 2.06 10.27 3.54
C THR A 338 0.82 10.94 4.16
N MET A 339 0.13 11.85 3.46
CA MET A 339 -0.96 12.63 4.05
C MET A 339 -2.34 11.97 3.97
N GLY A 340 -2.53 10.93 3.15
CA GLY A 340 -3.85 10.34 2.90
C GLY A 340 -4.59 11.04 1.75
N PRO A 341 -5.94 10.98 1.70
CA PRO A 341 -6.73 11.54 0.60
C PRO A 341 -6.58 13.05 0.49
N MET A 342 -5.89 13.52 -0.55
CA MET A 342 -5.65 14.95 -0.80
C MET A 342 -6.43 15.44 -2.04
N GLY A 343 -7.13 16.56 -1.92
CA GLY A 343 -7.69 17.29 -3.05
C GLY A 343 -6.78 18.43 -3.49
N HIS A 344 -6.60 18.62 -4.79
CA HIS A 344 -5.73 19.68 -5.34
C HIS A 344 -6.44 21.02 -5.62
N SER A 345 -7.77 21.05 -5.45
CA SER A 345 -8.62 22.21 -5.81
C SER A 345 -9.02 23.09 -4.63
N VAL A 346 -8.43 22.90 -3.44
CA VAL A 346 -8.71 23.71 -2.25
C VAL A 346 -7.85 24.98 -2.21
N PRO A 347 -8.42 26.16 -1.93
CA PRO A 347 -7.65 27.40 -1.76
C PRO A 347 -6.64 27.31 -0.60
N ASN A 348 -5.53 28.05 -0.71
CA ASN A 348 -4.56 28.16 0.37
C ASN A 348 -5.11 29.01 1.53
N MET A 349 -5.35 28.37 2.67
CA MET A 349 -5.89 29.01 3.88
C MET A 349 -4.81 29.38 4.92
N LEU A 350 -3.52 29.13 4.62
CA LEU A 350 -2.42 29.36 5.55
C LEU A 350 -2.32 30.84 5.93
N GLY A 351 -2.41 31.13 7.23
CA GLY A 351 -2.36 32.49 7.76
C GLY A 351 -3.61 33.35 7.49
N VAL A 352 -4.65 32.79 6.86
CA VAL A 352 -5.93 33.48 6.69
C VAL A 352 -6.62 33.52 8.05
N LYS A 353 -6.99 34.73 8.51
CA LYS A 353 -7.81 34.89 9.72
C LYS A 353 -9.22 34.38 9.42
N GLN A 354 -9.61 33.30 10.09
CA GLN A 354 -10.92 32.68 9.95
C GLN A 354 -11.83 32.90 11.17
N ASP A 355 -11.30 33.48 12.25
CA ASP A 355 -11.96 33.59 13.57
C ASP A 355 -13.29 34.36 13.50
N ASP A 356 -13.27 35.55 12.87
CA ASP A 356 -14.47 36.39 12.68
C ASP A 356 -15.53 35.73 11.78
N LEU A 357 -15.11 34.82 10.90
CA LEU A 357 -16.00 34.08 10.00
C LEU A 357 -16.60 32.87 10.72
N THR A 358 -15.80 32.16 11.52
CA THR A 358 -16.24 31.05 12.35
C THR A 358 -17.35 31.49 13.30
N GLU A 359 -17.17 32.61 14.01
CA GLU A 359 -18.19 33.16 14.93
C GLU A 359 -19.52 33.42 14.20
N LYS A 360 -19.47 34.08 13.03
CA LYS A 360 -20.66 34.37 12.22
C LYS A 360 -21.34 33.12 11.67
N ILE A 361 -20.58 32.09 11.29
CA ILE A 361 -21.14 30.84 10.78
C ILE A 361 -21.78 30.05 11.91
N SER A 362 -21.15 29.99 13.08
CA SER A 362 -21.70 29.34 14.28
C SER A 362 -22.99 30.01 14.75
N ASP A 363 -23.08 31.34 14.66
CA ASP A 363 -24.32 32.08 14.97
C ASP A 363 -25.45 31.77 13.97
N LEU A 364 -25.12 31.59 12.69
CA LEU A 364 -26.09 31.33 11.62
C LEU A 364 -26.56 29.87 11.62
N MET A 365 -25.69 28.94 11.99
CA MET A 365 -25.94 27.49 11.96
C MET A 365 -25.43 26.83 13.25
N PRO A 366 -26.11 27.02 14.39
CA PRO A 366 -25.64 26.53 15.70
C PRO A 366 -25.54 25.01 15.80
N ASP A 367 -26.29 24.27 14.97
CA ASP A 367 -26.21 22.81 14.88
C ASP A 367 -25.07 22.32 13.96
N TYR A 368 -24.36 23.24 13.29
CA TYR A 368 -23.25 22.93 12.39
C TYR A 368 -21.92 23.40 13.01
N MET A 369 -21.11 22.43 13.44
CA MET A 369 -19.77 22.69 13.98
C MET A 369 -18.81 23.03 12.84
N TYR A 370 -18.78 24.30 12.43
CA TYR A 370 -17.79 24.81 11.49
C TYR A 370 -16.45 25.02 12.19
N MET A 371 -15.41 24.37 11.67
CA MET A 371 -14.06 24.47 12.20
C MET A 371 -13.12 24.88 11.06
N PRO A 372 -12.44 26.03 11.20
CA PRO A 372 -11.57 26.53 10.16
C PRO A 372 -10.38 25.59 9.96
N MET A 373 -10.05 25.32 8.69
CA MET A 373 -9.03 24.34 8.33
C MET A 373 -7.81 25.02 7.70
N GLY A 374 -6.62 24.53 8.02
CA GLY A 374 -5.37 24.90 7.36
C GLY A 374 -4.87 26.30 7.74
N LYS A 375 -5.33 26.88 8.85
CA LYS A 375 -4.89 28.22 9.30
C LYS A 375 -3.42 28.19 9.73
N ASN A 376 -3.06 27.22 10.58
CA ASN A 376 -1.71 27.05 11.13
C ASN A 376 -0.95 25.85 10.51
N GLY A 377 -1.61 25.05 9.68
CA GLY A 377 -1.01 23.91 8.98
C GLY A 377 -2.00 22.75 8.82
N MET A 378 -1.56 21.65 8.17
CA MET A 378 -2.41 20.47 7.93
C MET A 378 -2.48 19.48 9.09
N ALA A 379 -1.67 19.67 10.14
CA ALA A 379 -1.77 18.92 11.39
C ALA A 379 -3.16 19.05 12.05
N GLU A 380 -3.82 20.21 11.86
CA GLU A 380 -5.19 20.49 12.33
C GLU A 380 -6.18 19.40 11.86
N MET A 381 -5.96 18.77 10.69
CA MET A 381 -6.82 17.70 10.17
C MET A 381 -6.92 16.50 11.12
N GLN A 382 -5.82 16.17 11.81
CA GLN A 382 -5.81 15.05 12.75
C GLN A 382 -6.54 15.40 14.04
N GLU A 383 -6.45 16.67 14.48
CA GLU A 383 -7.21 17.16 15.63
C GLU A 383 -8.71 17.11 15.35
N MET A 384 -9.11 17.47 14.14
CA MET A 384 -10.50 17.39 13.67
C MET A 384 -11.06 15.97 13.67
N GLU A 385 -10.27 15.00 13.20
CA GLU A 385 -10.62 13.57 13.29
C GLU A 385 -10.82 13.17 14.76
N ASN A 386 -9.88 13.54 15.63
CA ASN A 386 -9.94 13.21 17.05
C ASN A 386 -11.14 13.87 17.76
N MET A 387 -11.65 14.99 17.25
CA MET A 387 -12.87 15.66 17.72
C MET A 387 -14.16 15.05 17.14
N GLY A 388 -14.05 14.02 16.29
CA GLY A 388 -15.19 13.25 15.79
C GLY A 388 -16.00 13.97 14.71
N MET A 389 -15.39 14.90 13.94
CA MET A 389 -16.08 15.48 12.79
C MET A 389 -16.47 14.41 11.78
N ALA A 390 -17.74 14.43 11.38
CA ALA A 390 -18.26 13.49 10.40
C ALA A 390 -17.65 13.76 9.02
N LEU A 391 -16.87 12.80 8.52
CA LEU A 391 -16.48 12.74 7.13
C LEU A 391 -17.62 12.14 6.30
N PRO A 392 -17.67 12.40 4.98
CA PRO A 392 -18.51 11.61 4.09
C PRO A 392 -18.23 10.12 4.27
N GLU A 393 -19.23 9.29 4.02
CA GLU A 393 -19.08 7.84 4.03
C GLU A 393 -17.87 7.41 3.16
N ASN A 394 -17.22 6.31 3.52
CA ASN A 394 -16.12 5.74 2.74
C ASN A 394 -14.94 6.69 2.46
N THR A 395 -14.65 7.61 3.38
CA THR A 395 -13.61 8.62 3.22
C THR A 395 -12.64 8.53 4.39
N LEU A 396 -11.34 8.45 4.10
CA LEU A 396 -10.31 8.48 5.14
C LEU A 396 -10.03 9.91 5.61
N PRO A 397 -9.71 10.10 6.89
CA PRO A 397 -9.13 11.35 7.36
C PRO A 397 -7.76 11.58 6.72
N MET A 398 -7.37 12.84 6.60
CA MET A 398 -5.99 13.19 6.30
C MET A 398 -5.14 13.09 7.57
N MET A 399 -3.86 12.76 7.43
CA MET A 399 -2.87 12.80 8.51
C MET A 399 -3.09 11.79 9.65
N THR A 400 -3.62 10.61 9.34
CA THR A 400 -4.06 9.61 10.34
C THR A 400 -2.97 9.03 11.25
N GLY A 401 -3.43 8.35 12.30
CA GLY A 401 -2.65 7.45 13.12
C GLY A 401 -2.11 8.06 14.42
N THR A 402 -1.88 7.20 15.41
CA THR A 402 -1.47 7.61 16.77
C THR A 402 -0.30 6.76 17.25
N GLY A 403 0.68 7.42 17.86
CA GLY A 403 1.83 6.80 18.50
C GLY A 403 1.91 7.10 20.00
N PRO A 404 3.01 6.72 20.67
CA PRO A 404 3.19 6.89 22.12
C PRO A 404 3.13 8.35 22.61
N PHE A 405 3.34 9.32 21.71
CA PHE A 405 3.38 10.75 22.01
C PHE A 405 2.20 11.53 21.39
N GLY A 406 1.19 10.84 20.87
CA GLY A 406 0.03 11.45 20.22
C GLY A 406 -0.02 11.21 18.70
N PRO A 407 -0.68 12.10 17.95
CA PRO A 407 -0.76 12.07 16.49
C PRO A 407 0.58 11.81 15.78
N ILE A 408 0.58 10.88 14.82
CA ILE A 408 1.74 10.64 13.94
C ILE A 408 1.69 11.55 12.72
N GLU A 409 0.51 12.02 12.33
CA GLU A 409 0.33 12.93 11.21
C GLU A 409 0.73 12.31 9.85
N MET A 410 0.59 10.99 9.70
CA MET A 410 0.96 10.29 8.45
C MET A 410 0.01 9.11 8.16
N GLY A 411 -0.96 9.30 7.27
CA GLY A 411 -1.97 8.28 6.93
C GLY A 411 -1.79 7.54 5.59
N GLY A 412 -0.80 7.89 4.77
CA GLY A 412 -0.60 7.29 3.45
C GLY A 412 0.44 6.16 3.41
N MET A 413 1.43 6.31 2.53
CA MET A 413 2.60 5.42 2.37
C MET A 413 3.58 5.52 3.55
N PHE A 414 3.16 5.01 4.70
CA PHE A 414 3.95 5.00 5.94
C PHE A 414 3.73 3.70 6.70
N THR A 415 4.79 3.14 7.27
CA THR A 415 4.72 2.08 8.29
C THR A 415 5.95 2.13 9.18
N LEU A 416 6.11 1.13 10.06
CA LEU A 416 7.18 1.04 11.04
C LEU A 416 8.02 -0.22 10.83
N VAL A 417 9.33 -0.08 11.06
CA VAL A 417 10.25 -1.18 11.37
C VAL A 417 10.44 -1.20 12.88
N LYS A 418 9.94 -2.24 13.54
CA LYS A 418 10.06 -2.40 14.99
C LYS A 418 11.19 -3.36 15.32
N VAL A 419 12.20 -2.86 16.03
CA VAL A 419 13.38 -3.63 16.42
C VAL A 419 13.33 -3.88 17.92
N ARG A 420 13.43 -5.16 18.34
CA ARG A 420 13.45 -5.57 19.75
C ARG A 420 14.54 -6.60 20.03
N LYS A 421 15.14 -6.57 21.22
CA LYS A 421 16.08 -7.63 21.64
C LYS A 421 15.43 -9.00 21.81
N ASP A 422 14.18 -9.01 22.24
CA ASP A 422 13.43 -10.20 22.62
C ASP A 422 12.46 -10.71 21.55
N GLN A 423 12.45 -10.12 20.34
CA GLN A 423 11.68 -10.65 19.21
C GLN A 423 12.22 -12.04 18.81
N PRO A 424 11.44 -13.12 18.95
CA PRO A 424 11.92 -14.46 18.60
C PRO A 424 12.20 -14.61 17.10
N LYS A 425 13.17 -15.46 16.75
CA LYS A 425 13.45 -15.81 15.34
C LYS A 425 12.23 -16.43 14.69
N GLY A 426 11.83 -15.90 13.54
CA GLY A 426 10.65 -16.37 12.80
C GLY A 426 9.31 -15.90 13.36
N ASP A 427 9.30 -15.16 14.46
CA ASP A 427 8.10 -14.46 14.96
C ASP A 427 8.05 -13.06 14.36
N TYR A 428 6.90 -12.71 13.78
CA TYR A 428 6.63 -11.43 13.11
C TYR A 428 5.47 -10.66 13.78
N SER A 429 4.98 -11.14 14.92
CA SER A 429 3.94 -10.46 15.70
C SER A 429 4.37 -9.05 16.12
N ASP A 430 3.41 -8.13 16.22
CA ASP A 430 3.68 -6.77 16.69
C ASP A 430 4.04 -6.77 18.19
N PRO A 431 5.25 -6.34 18.59
CA PRO A 431 5.68 -6.30 19.99
C PRO A 431 5.09 -5.12 20.78
N GLY A 432 4.19 -4.34 20.20
CA GLY A 432 3.68 -3.10 20.76
C GLY A 432 4.66 -1.93 20.58
N TRP A 433 4.41 -0.82 21.27
CA TRP A 433 5.23 0.39 21.19
C TRP A 433 6.57 0.26 21.94
N TYR A 434 7.61 0.88 21.39
CA TYR A 434 8.92 0.89 21.99
C TYR A 434 8.93 1.67 23.32
N LYS A 435 9.51 1.07 24.35
CA LYS A 435 9.69 1.71 25.66
C LYS A 435 11.00 2.46 25.66
N HIS A 436 10.92 3.78 25.50
CA HIS A 436 12.10 4.64 25.47
C HIS A 436 12.86 4.60 26.80
N PRO A 437 14.19 4.39 26.79
CA PRO A 437 15.02 4.53 27.98
C PRO A 437 14.91 5.92 28.63
N GLN A 438 15.11 5.97 29.95
CA GLN A 438 15.10 7.25 30.66
C GLN A 438 16.17 8.20 30.09
N GLY A 439 15.75 9.43 29.79
CA GLY A 439 16.65 10.46 29.23
C GLY A 439 16.90 10.37 27.73
N SER A 440 16.32 9.41 27.00
CA SER A 440 16.49 9.26 25.55
C SER A 440 15.37 9.91 24.72
N VAL A 441 14.45 10.64 25.36
CA VAL A 441 13.33 11.32 24.69
C VAL A 441 13.60 12.82 24.67
N ALA A 442 13.39 13.45 23.52
CA ALA A 442 13.47 14.91 23.41
C ALA A 442 12.48 15.57 24.38
N ARG A 443 12.88 16.68 24.99
CA ARG A 443 12.06 17.39 25.98
C ARG A 443 11.97 18.86 25.62
N LYS A 444 10.88 19.48 26.06
CA LYS A 444 10.70 20.93 25.95
C LYS A 444 11.88 21.64 26.62
N SER A 445 12.43 22.63 25.93
CA SER A 445 13.41 23.54 26.51
C SER A 445 12.70 24.46 27.50
N GLU A 446 13.28 24.63 28.69
CA GLU A 446 12.85 25.63 29.67
C GLU A 446 13.48 27.01 29.43
N ARG A 447 14.34 27.12 28.41
CA ARG A 447 14.94 28.39 27.97
C ARG A 447 14.00 29.20 27.11
#